data_AF-A0A379AKD6-F1
#
_entry.id   AF-A0A379AKD6-F1
#
_cell.length_a   1.000
_cell.length_b   1.000
_cell.length_c   1.000
_cell.angle_alpha   90.00
_cell.angle_beta   90.00
_cell.angle_gamma   90.00
#
_symmetry.space_group_name_H-M   'P 1'
#
loop_
_entity.id
_entity.type
_entity.pdbx_description
1 polymer ?
#
loop_
_entity_poly.entity_id
_entity_poly.type
_entity_poly.pdbx_seq_one_letter_code
_entity_poly.pdbx_strand_id
1 'polypeptide(L)'
;MSVLRGLTEFKRAYDLNLRVKNMLPDLYAEDPDFYRNMRIQTLAQGIHQLIRHHDLPRLMLQAFDVLPEMKMTPHQAFQQQVKGNIETVELSELVGRVSANMILPYPPGVPLVMPGEMITEKSRAVLDFLLMLCSIGRHYPGFETDIHGASLTEEGEYRVRVLKNDLA
;
A
#
# COMPACT_ATOMS: atom_id res chain seq x y z
N MET A 1 9.52 -20.48 24.79
CA MET A 1 9.01 -19.55 25.82
C MET A 1 9.23 -18.06 25.49
N SER A 2 10.01 -17.69 24.47
CA SER A 2 10.35 -16.28 24.17
C SER A 2 9.17 -15.44 23.65
N VAL A 3 8.34 -15.97 22.74
CA VAL A 3 7.21 -15.22 22.14
C VAL A 3 6.14 -14.89 23.19
N LEU A 4 5.75 -15.85 24.04
CA LEU A 4 4.75 -15.62 25.07
C LEU A 4 5.18 -14.50 26.04
N ARG A 5 6.45 -14.53 26.48
CA ARG A 5 7.02 -13.45 27.30
C ARG A 5 7.03 -12.12 26.55
N GLY A 6 7.40 -12.12 25.27
CA GLY A 6 7.36 -10.93 24.43
C GLY A 6 5.98 -10.28 24.37
N LEU A 7 4.91 -11.07 24.18
CA LEU A 7 3.53 -10.57 24.16
C LEU A 7 3.10 -9.98 25.51
N THR A 8 3.45 -10.62 26.62
CA THR A 8 3.14 -10.10 27.96
C THR A 8 3.90 -8.82 28.28
N GLU A 9 5.17 -8.73 27.87
CA GLU A 9 5.99 -7.51 28.04
C GLU A 9 5.48 -6.37 27.15
N PHE A 10 5.09 -6.65 25.91
CA PHE A 10 4.46 -5.67 25.03
C PHE A 10 3.21 -5.09 25.68
N LYS A 11 2.30 -5.94 26.20
CA LYS A 11 1.10 -5.46 26.88
C LYS A 11 1.45 -4.64 28.13
N ARG A 12 2.39 -5.10 28.96
CA ARG A 12 2.83 -4.34 30.15
C ARG A 12 3.38 -2.97 29.78
N ALA A 13 4.24 -2.88 28.76
CA ALA A 13 4.81 -1.61 28.29
C ALA A 13 3.74 -0.68 27.69
N TYR A 14 2.78 -1.24 26.96
CA TYR A 14 1.62 -0.52 26.44
C TYR A 14 0.76 0.07 27.57
N ASP A 15 0.44 -0.72 28.59
CA ASP A 15 -0.39 -0.30 29.74
C ASP A 15 0.32 0.77 30.58
N LEU A 16 1.66 0.70 30.71
CA LEU A 16 2.49 1.74 31.33
C LEU A 16 2.65 3.01 30.46
N ASN A 17 2.12 2.99 29.24
CA ASN A 17 2.16 4.08 28.26
C ASN A 17 3.57 4.66 28.07
N LEU A 18 4.56 3.78 27.85
CA LEU A 18 5.95 4.20 27.67
C LEU A 18 6.11 5.13 26.46
N ARG A 19 7.18 5.94 26.47
CA ARG A 19 7.56 6.76 25.31
C ARG A 19 7.99 5.86 24.16
N VAL A 20 7.70 6.26 22.92
CA VAL A 20 8.13 5.53 21.70
C VAL A 20 9.64 5.32 21.72
N LYS A 21 10.41 6.37 22.04
CA LYS A 21 11.87 6.31 22.25
C LYS A 21 12.35 5.14 23.13
N ASN A 22 11.60 4.81 24.19
CA ASN A 22 12.01 3.79 25.16
C ASN A 22 11.52 2.39 24.77
N MET A 23 10.35 2.30 24.13
CA MET A 23 9.73 1.02 23.79
C MET A 23 10.13 0.52 22.40
N LEU A 24 10.30 1.42 21.43
CA LEU A 24 10.62 1.17 20.03
C LEU A 24 11.77 2.11 19.61
N PRO A 25 13.02 1.86 20.06
CA PRO A 25 14.15 2.74 19.81
C PRO A 25 14.52 2.84 18.33
N ASP A 26 14.37 1.76 17.58
CA ASP A 26 14.68 1.73 16.14
C ASP A 26 13.68 2.59 15.35
N LEU A 27 12.39 2.48 15.65
CA LEU A 27 11.35 3.37 15.07
C LEU A 27 11.60 4.84 15.41
N TYR A 28 12.05 5.13 16.64
CA TYR A 28 12.41 6.49 17.02
C TYR A 28 13.58 7.03 16.20
N ALA A 29 14.51 6.18 15.77
CA ALA A 29 15.67 6.58 14.99
C ALA A 29 15.32 6.97 13.55
N GLU A 30 14.21 6.47 12.99
CA GLU A 30 13.69 6.87 11.67
C GLU A 30 13.34 8.36 11.62
N ASP A 31 12.64 8.87 12.65
CA ASP A 31 12.36 10.30 12.80
C ASP A 31 12.32 10.72 14.29
N PRO A 32 13.48 11.12 14.86
CA PRO A 32 13.56 11.53 16.26
C PRO A 32 12.73 12.77 16.61
N ASP A 33 12.46 13.64 15.63
CA ASP A 33 11.73 14.88 15.85
C ASP A 33 10.22 14.62 15.90
N PHE A 34 9.71 13.81 14.98
CA PHE A 34 8.32 13.37 14.97
C PHE A 34 7.97 12.55 16.23
N TYR A 35 8.83 11.61 16.62
CA TYR A 35 8.58 10.73 17.76
C TYR A 35 9.03 11.27 19.12
N ARG A 36 9.63 12.47 19.17
CA ARG A 36 10.31 13.06 20.36
C ARG A 36 9.55 12.89 21.67
N ASN A 37 8.28 13.27 21.67
CA ASN A 37 7.41 13.30 22.84
C ASN A 37 6.28 12.27 22.77
N MET A 38 6.24 11.43 21.73
CA MET A 38 5.15 10.50 21.50
C MET A 38 5.21 9.33 22.49
N ARG A 39 4.03 8.90 22.96
CA ARG A 39 3.86 7.68 23.77
C ARG A 39 3.16 6.60 22.97
N ILE A 40 3.37 5.35 23.37
CA ILE A 40 2.89 4.19 22.61
C ILE A 40 1.36 4.16 22.44
N GLN A 41 0.59 4.59 23.45
CA GLN A 41 -0.87 4.62 23.32
C GLN A 41 -1.33 5.68 22.32
N THR A 42 -0.65 6.84 22.26
CA THR A 42 -0.92 7.89 21.27
C THR A 42 -0.63 7.41 19.86
N LEU A 43 0.51 6.72 19.64
CA LEU A 43 0.85 6.13 18.36
C LEU A 43 -0.22 5.11 17.92
N ALA A 44 -0.58 4.18 18.80
CA ALA A 44 -1.57 3.14 18.51
C ALA A 44 -2.96 3.74 18.21
N GLN A 45 -3.40 4.73 18.99
CA GLN A 45 -4.67 5.41 18.77
C GLN A 45 -4.67 6.19 17.46
N GLY A 46 -3.59 6.89 17.14
CA GLY A 46 -3.47 7.65 15.89
C GLY A 46 -3.54 6.76 14.65
N ILE A 47 -2.77 5.67 14.62
CA ILE A 47 -2.83 4.69 13.52
C ILE A 47 -4.22 4.07 13.43
N HIS A 48 -4.81 3.68 14.57
CA HIS A 48 -6.16 3.11 14.59
C HIS A 48 -7.23 4.11 14.09
N GLN A 49 -7.11 5.39 14.42
CA GLN A 49 -8.00 6.44 13.93
C GLN A 49 -7.89 6.61 12.42
N LEU A 50 -6.68 6.54 11.83
CA LEU A 50 -6.52 6.55 10.38
C LEU A 50 -7.23 5.36 9.73
N ILE A 51 -7.03 4.15 10.25
CA ILE A 51 -7.69 2.93 9.76
C ILE A 51 -9.22 3.09 9.81
N ARG A 52 -9.75 3.67 10.89
CA ARG A 52 -11.18 3.95 11.08
C ARG A 52 -11.70 5.05 10.15
N HIS A 53 -10.93 6.12 9.96
CA HIS A 53 -11.30 7.26 9.15
C HIS A 53 -11.41 6.89 7.67
N HIS A 54 -10.46 6.10 7.18
CA HIS A 54 -10.43 5.63 5.80
C HIS A 54 -11.28 4.38 5.55
N ASP A 55 -11.84 3.77 6.60
CA ASP A 55 -12.61 2.53 6.51
C ASP A 55 -11.88 1.42 5.73
N LEU A 56 -10.58 1.26 6.06
CA LEU A 56 -9.66 0.34 5.36
C LEU A 56 -10.24 -1.06 5.17
N PRO A 57 -10.85 -1.71 6.19
CA PRO A 57 -11.37 -3.06 6.02
C PRO A 57 -12.48 -3.15 4.95
N ARG A 58 -13.37 -2.16 4.87
CA ARG A 58 -14.45 -2.14 3.87
C ARG A 58 -13.89 -1.90 2.47
N LEU A 59 -12.98 -0.93 2.31
CA LEU A 59 -12.35 -0.66 1.01
C LEU A 59 -11.55 -1.86 0.52
N MET A 60 -10.80 -2.52 1.41
CA MET A 60 -10.09 -3.75 1.09
C MET A 60 -11.06 -4.83 0.61
N LEU A 61 -12.17 -5.08 1.33
CA LEU A 61 -13.16 -6.07 0.90
C LEU A 61 -13.73 -5.75 -0.49
N GLN A 62 -14.07 -4.48 -0.75
CA GLN A 62 -14.63 -4.05 -2.04
C GLN A 62 -13.62 -4.16 -3.19
N ALA A 63 -12.34 -3.88 -2.94
CA ALA A 63 -11.29 -3.96 -3.94
C ALA A 63 -11.07 -5.39 -4.46
N PHE A 64 -11.30 -6.40 -3.61
CA PHE A 64 -11.12 -7.81 -3.99
C PHE A 64 -12.42 -8.50 -4.42
N ASP A 65 -13.57 -7.82 -4.38
CA ASP A 65 -14.87 -8.38 -4.76
C ASP A 65 -15.12 -8.36 -6.27
N VAL A 66 -14.62 -7.31 -6.96
CA VAL A 66 -14.73 -7.15 -8.40
C VAL A 66 -13.36 -7.22 -9.05
N LEU A 67 -13.13 -8.27 -9.84
CA LEU A 67 -11.88 -8.44 -10.57
C LEU A 67 -11.70 -7.36 -11.65
N PRO A 68 -10.47 -6.86 -11.86
CA PRO A 68 -10.10 -6.14 -13.07
C PRO A 68 -10.42 -6.92 -14.35
N GLU A 69 -10.59 -6.22 -15.47
CA GLU A 69 -10.92 -6.87 -16.74
C GLU A 69 -9.65 -7.38 -17.43
N MET A 70 -9.56 -8.68 -17.71
CA MET A 70 -8.45 -9.26 -18.46
C MET A 70 -8.56 -8.92 -19.95
N LYS A 71 -7.79 -7.92 -20.41
CA LYS A 71 -7.74 -7.51 -21.83
C LYS A 71 -6.82 -8.39 -22.66
N MET A 72 -5.78 -8.92 -22.03
CA MET A 72 -4.88 -9.90 -22.63
C MET A 72 -4.28 -10.80 -21.56
N THR A 73 -3.74 -11.94 -21.99
CA THR A 73 -3.05 -12.85 -21.06
C THR A 73 -1.77 -12.21 -20.51
N PRO A 74 -1.33 -12.60 -19.30
CA PRO A 74 -0.05 -12.13 -18.74
C PRO A 74 1.15 -12.39 -19.67
N HIS A 75 1.12 -13.51 -20.42
CA HIS A 75 2.14 -13.79 -21.42
C HIS A 75 2.17 -12.73 -22.54
N GLN A 76 1.01 -12.36 -23.10
CA GLN A 76 0.93 -11.32 -24.13
C GLN A 76 1.39 -9.96 -23.59
N ALA A 77 0.98 -9.58 -22.39
CA ALA A 77 1.43 -8.35 -21.74
C ALA A 77 2.95 -8.33 -21.57
N PHE A 78 3.53 -9.45 -21.12
CA PHE A 78 4.98 -9.60 -20.99
C PHE A 78 5.71 -9.49 -22.34
N GLN A 79 5.16 -10.06 -23.42
CA GLN A 79 5.72 -9.90 -24.76
C GLN A 79 5.74 -8.43 -25.22
N GLN A 80 4.73 -7.64 -24.85
CA GLN A 80 4.74 -6.19 -25.13
C GLN A 80 5.79 -5.46 -24.30
N GLN A 81 5.96 -5.85 -23.04
CA GLN A 81 7.01 -5.31 -22.18
C GLN A 81 8.42 -5.59 -22.71
N VAL A 82 8.69 -6.80 -23.23
CA VAL A 82 9.98 -7.14 -23.86
C VAL A 82 10.26 -6.27 -25.09
N LYS A 83 9.22 -5.88 -25.84
CA LYS A 83 9.33 -4.97 -26.99
C LYS A 83 9.49 -3.50 -26.60
N GLY A 84 9.44 -3.16 -25.31
CA GLY A 84 9.49 -1.78 -24.84
C GLY A 84 8.18 -1.00 -25.03
N ASN A 85 7.06 -1.69 -25.27
CA ASN A 85 5.75 -1.07 -25.49
C ASN A 85 5.03 -0.71 -24.19
N ILE A 86 5.73 -0.02 -23.32
CA ILE A 86 5.28 0.33 -21.98
C ILE A 86 5.59 1.80 -21.70
N GLU A 87 4.84 2.36 -20.77
CA GLU A 87 5.09 3.67 -20.20
C GLU A 87 4.80 3.67 -18.71
N THR A 88 5.27 4.69 -18.02
CA THR A 88 5.07 4.87 -16.58
C THR A 88 4.09 6.01 -16.38
N VAL A 89 3.01 5.75 -15.65
CA VAL A 89 1.93 6.70 -15.37
C VAL A 89 1.74 6.84 -13.88
N GLU A 90 1.04 7.90 -13.45
CA GLU A 90 0.62 8.02 -12.07
C GLU A 90 -0.40 6.93 -11.71
N LEU A 91 -0.39 6.51 -10.44
CA LEU A 91 -1.32 5.50 -9.94
C LEU A 91 -2.79 5.92 -10.15
N SER A 92 -3.08 7.21 -10.01
CA SER A 92 -4.38 7.86 -10.26
C SER A 92 -4.89 7.67 -11.69
N GLU A 93 -4.01 7.45 -12.66
CA GLU A 93 -4.31 7.33 -14.08
C GLU A 93 -4.51 5.88 -14.54
N LEU A 94 -4.55 4.91 -13.62
CA LEU A 94 -4.67 3.48 -13.97
C LEU A 94 -6.00 3.08 -14.64
N VAL A 95 -7.07 3.84 -14.42
CA VAL A 95 -8.38 3.50 -14.99
C VAL A 95 -8.30 3.57 -16.52
N GLY A 96 -8.72 2.51 -17.18
CA GLY A 96 -8.68 2.40 -18.63
C GLY A 96 -7.29 2.07 -19.21
N ARG A 97 -6.28 1.82 -18.37
CA ARG A 97 -4.92 1.43 -18.79
C ARG A 97 -4.68 -0.06 -18.53
N VAL A 98 -3.96 -0.72 -19.44
CA VAL A 98 -3.57 -2.13 -19.26
C VAL A 98 -2.30 -2.19 -18.43
N SER A 99 -2.34 -2.86 -17.27
CA SER A 99 -1.18 -3.01 -16.41
C SER A 99 -0.10 -3.86 -17.08
N ALA A 100 1.15 -3.38 -17.07
CA ALA A 100 2.29 -4.15 -17.56
C ALA A 100 2.86 -5.08 -16.47
N ASN A 101 2.74 -4.67 -15.21
CA ASN A 101 3.25 -5.41 -14.05
C ASN A 101 2.11 -5.90 -13.15
N MET A 102 2.43 -6.86 -12.30
CA MET A 102 1.55 -7.24 -11.19
C MET A 102 1.55 -6.12 -10.14
N ILE A 103 0.37 -5.77 -9.62
CA ILE A 103 0.20 -4.87 -8.47
C ILE A 103 -0.21 -5.71 -7.26
N LEU A 104 0.60 -5.66 -6.21
CA LEU A 104 0.48 -6.49 -5.02
C LEU A 104 0.65 -5.60 -3.76
N PRO A 105 -0.46 -5.15 -3.16
CA PRO A 105 -0.43 -4.31 -1.96
C PRO A 105 -0.30 -5.11 -0.66
N TYR A 106 0.38 -4.53 0.33
CA TYR A 106 0.42 -5.01 1.71
C TYR A 106 -0.23 -3.98 2.65
N PRO A 107 -1.33 -4.32 3.34
CA PRO A 107 -2.13 -5.56 3.24
C PRO A 107 -2.97 -5.65 1.95
N PRO A 108 -3.54 -6.83 1.59
CA PRO A 108 -3.45 -8.12 2.29
C PRO A 108 -2.28 -9.01 1.84
N GLY A 109 -1.47 -8.61 0.85
CA GLY A 109 -0.36 -9.44 0.36
C GLY A 109 -0.78 -10.53 -0.63
N VAL A 110 -1.89 -10.32 -1.35
CA VAL A 110 -2.30 -11.15 -2.50
C VAL A 110 -2.44 -10.29 -3.77
N PRO A 111 -2.20 -10.84 -4.97
CA PRO A 111 -2.25 -10.07 -6.21
C PRO A 111 -3.59 -9.38 -6.39
N LEU A 112 -3.56 -8.06 -6.62
CA LEU A 112 -4.75 -7.25 -6.84
C LEU A 112 -4.97 -6.95 -8.32
N VAL A 113 -3.88 -6.79 -9.09
CA VAL A 113 -3.91 -6.62 -10.55
C VAL A 113 -2.83 -7.47 -11.17
N MET A 114 -3.16 -8.24 -12.21
CA MET A 114 -2.23 -9.02 -13.00
C MET A 114 -1.77 -8.27 -14.27
N PRO A 115 -0.59 -8.59 -14.83
CA PRO A 115 -0.21 -8.12 -16.15
C PRO A 115 -1.27 -8.46 -17.20
N GLY A 116 -1.66 -7.49 -18.03
CA GLY A 116 -2.70 -7.67 -19.05
C GLY A 116 -4.13 -7.38 -18.58
N GLU A 117 -4.33 -7.11 -17.29
CA GLU A 117 -5.60 -6.63 -16.75
C GLU A 117 -5.72 -5.11 -16.80
N MET A 118 -6.95 -4.63 -16.86
CA MET A 118 -7.31 -3.21 -16.88
C MET A 118 -8.32 -2.92 -15.76
N ILE A 119 -8.06 -1.88 -14.99
CA ILE A 119 -9.04 -1.33 -14.05
C ILE A 119 -10.06 -0.54 -14.87
N THR A 120 -11.34 -0.85 -14.69
CA THR A 120 -12.46 -0.16 -15.35
C THR A 120 -13.32 0.55 -14.30
N GLU A 121 -14.31 1.32 -14.73
CA GLU A 121 -15.29 1.91 -13.80
C GLU A 121 -15.99 0.88 -12.91
N LYS A 122 -16.17 -0.35 -13.40
CA LYS A 122 -16.77 -1.44 -12.60
C LYS A 122 -15.86 -1.92 -11.48
N SER A 123 -14.55 -1.87 -11.68
CA SER A 123 -13.52 -2.27 -10.72
C SER A 123 -12.82 -1.07 -10.07
N ARG A 124 -13.42 0.12 -10.11
CA ARG A 124 -12.82 1.36 -9.57
C ARG A 124 -12.44 1.28 -8.10
N ALA A 125 -13.14 0.44 -7.32
CA ALA A 125 -12.80 0.14 -5.93
C ALA A 125 -11.35 -0.36 -5.75
N VAL A 126 -10.78 -1.03 -6.77
CA VAL A 126 -9.37 -1.44 -6.81
C VAL A 126 -8.45 -0.22 -6.71
N LEU A 127 -8.70 0.80 -7.54
CA LEU A 127 -7.90 2.03 -7.52
C LEU A 127 -8.14 2.82 -6.23
N ASP A 128 -9.39 2.94 -5.78
CA ASP A 128 -9.73 3.67 -4.56
C ASP A 128 -9.00 3.08 -3.34
N PHE A 129 -8.86 1.75 -3.27
CA PHE A 129 -8.09 1.07 -2.23
C PHE A 129 -6.58 1.36 -2.32
N LEU A 130 -5.99 1.31 -3.52
CA LEU A 130 -4.57 1.62 -3.72
C LEU A 130 -4.25 3.07 -3.34
N LEU A 131 -5.07 4.03 -3.77
CA LEU A 131 -4.92 5.45 -3.43
C LEU A 131 -5.06 5.69 -1.92
N MET A 132 -5.98 4.99 -1.26
CA MET A 132 -6.14 5.05 0.18
C MET A 132 -4.91 4.53 0.92
N LEU A 133 -4.32 3.41 0.49
CA LEU A 133 -3.07 2.91 1.08
C LEU A 133 -1.96 3.96 0.98
N CYS A 134 -1.77 4.54 -0.20
CA CYS A 134 -0.82 5.63 -0.43
C CYS A 134 -1.07 6.85 0.47
N SER A 135 -2.33 7.15 0.77
CA SER A 135 -2.70 8.24 1.70
C SER A 135 -2.34 7.91 3.15
N ILE A 136 -2.68 6.70 3.62
CA ILE A 136 -2.39 6.28 5.01
C ILE A 136 -0.88 6.25 5.27
N GLY A 137 -0.10 5.64 4.38
CA GLY A 137 1.33 5.43 4.60
C GLY A 137 2.20 6.69 4.57
N ARG A 138 1.62 7.87 4.35
CA ARG A 138 2.32 9.17 4.43
C ARG A 138 2.32 9.79 5.84
N HIS A 139 1.53 9.26 6.78
CA HIS A 139 1.28 9.95 8.06
C HIS A 139 2.29 9.63 9.17
N TYR A 140 2.86 8.42 9.17
CA TYR A 140 3.71 7.92 10.26
C TYR A 140 5.00 7.35 9.67
N PRO A 141 6.18 7.97 9.92
CA PRO A 141 7.47 7.41 9.50
C PRO A 141 7.70 6.01 10.08
N GLY A 142 8.16 5.06 9.27
CA GLY A 142 8.27 3.64 9.63
C GLY A 142 6.97 2.82 9.45
N PHE A 143 5.92 3.45 8.92
CA PHE A 143 4.65 2.80 8.54
C PHE A 143 4.26 3.17 7.10
N GLU A 144 5.24 3.16 6.21
CA GLU A 144 5.08 3.52 4.80
C GLU A 144 4.17 2.54 4.04
N THR A 145 3.64 3.02 2.92
CA THR A 145 2.86 2.17 2.02
C THR A 145 3.77 1.19 1.29
N ASP A 146 3.44 -0.10 1.35
CA ASP A 146 4.13 -1.14 0.61
C ASP A 146 3.22 -1.73 -0.48
N ILE A 147 3.49 -1.32 -1.73
CA ILE A 147 2.79 -1.81 -2.92
C ILE A 147 3.84 -2.27 -3.92
N HIS A 148 4.02 -3.58 -4.03
CA HIS A 148 4.83 -4.17 -5.08
C HIS A 148 4.19 -3.89 -6.44
N GLY A 149 5.00 -3.41 -7.39
CA GLY A 149 4.53 -3.01 -8.72
C GLY A 149 4.26 -1.51 -8.87
N ALA A 150 4.21 -0.77 -7.75
CA ALA A 150 4.25 0.68 -7.74
C ALA A 150 5.65 1.17 -7.29
N SER A 151 6.04 2.35 -7.78
CA SER A 151 7.31 2.99 -7.42
C SER A 151 7.02 4.39 -6.89
N LEU A 152 7.57 4.71 -5.71
CA LEU A 152 7.48 6.03 -5.09
C LEU A 152 8.51 6.98 -5.71
N THR A 153 8.08 8.15 -6.16
CA THR A 153 8.97 9.21 -6.65
C THR A 153 9.51 10.06 -5.49
N GLU A 154 10.56 10.85 -5.74
CA GLU A 154 11.10 11.82 -4.76
C GLU A 154 10.06 12.87 -4.33
N GLU A 155 9.06 13.13 -5.20
CA GLU A 155 7.94 14.04 -4.95
C GLU A 155 6.83 13.40 -4.10
N GLY A 156 6.97 12.12 -3.73
CA GLY A 156 6.03 11.39 -2.90
C GLY A 156 4.86 10.78 -3.68
N GLU A 157 4.91 10.74 -5.01
CA GLU A 157 3.86 10.21 -5.88
C GLU A 157 4.13 8.74 -6.25
N TYR A 158 3.06 7.95 -6.37
CA TYR A 158 3.17 6.55 -6.77
C TYR A 158 2.97 6.42 -8.28
N ARG A 159 3.92 5.79 -8.95
CA ARG A 159 3.88 5.51 -10.38
C ARG A 159 3.88 4.01 -10.67
N VAL A 160 3.23 3.64 -11.77
CA VAL A 160 3.03 2.25 -12.20
C VAL A 160 3.30 2.11 -13.69
N ARG A 161 3.67 0.90 -14.13
CA ARG A 161 3.98 0.61 -15.53
C ARG A 161 2.76 0.03 -16.23
N VAL A 162 2.38 0.64 -17.34
CA VAL A 162 1.24 0.26 -18.19
C VAL A 162 1.68 0.07 -19.63
N LEU A 163 0.88 -0.62 -20.43
CA LEU A 163 1.09 -0.69 -21.88
C LEU A 163 0.73 0.65 -22.54
N LYS A 164 1.46 1.00 -23.61
CA LYS A 164 1.15 2.18 -24.44
C LYS A 164 -0.20 1.99 -25.15
N ASN A 165 -0.97 3.07 -25.27
CA ASN A 165 -2.34 3.04 -25.82
C ASN A 165 -2.41 2.73 -27.33
N ASP A 166 -1.31 2.83 -28.08
CA ASP A 166 -1.26 2.58 -29.54
C ASP A 166 -1.45 1.11 -29.96
N LEU A 167 -1.80 0.24 -29.00
CA LEU A 167 -1.94 -1.21 -29.18
C LEU A 167 -3.36 -1.74 -28.92
N ALA A 168 -4.32 -0.86 -28.63
CA ALA A 168 -5.72 -1.20 -28.36
C ALA A 168 -6.58 -1.16 -29.61
#